data_AF-A0A3C0VJ22-F1
#
_entry.id   AF-A0A3C0VJ22-F1
#
_cell.length_a   1.000
_cell.length_b   1.000
_cell.length_c   1.000
_cell.angle_alpha   90.00
_cell.angle_beta   90.00
_cell.angle_gamma   90.00
#
_symmetry.space_group_name_H-M   'P 1'
#
loop_
_entity.id
_entity.type
_entity.pdbx_description
1 polymer ?
#
loop_
_entity_poly.entity_id
_entity_poly.type
_entity_poly.pdbx_seq_one_letter_code
_entity_poly.pdbx_strand_id
1 'polypeptide(L)'
;MRTILAGVLCAAQAVALGAELAAWPVSPLERIWPDSAPGGAAPPAIEAEGARGEVVTAQLAVHAGADARVRLRSQELRGPGGARIGADAVRLFWERRIPITKNSPATPREELDRLVPCEVPDPF
;
A
#
# COMPACT_ATOMS: atom_id res chain seq x y z
N MET A 1 14.53 -8.23 28.53
CA MET A 1 14.43 -7.55 27.21
C MET A 1 13.23 -6.62 27.26
N ARG A 2 13.43 -5.30 27.13
CA ARG A 2 12.33 -4.32 27.04
C ARG A 2 11.92 -4.24 25.58
N THR A 3 10.78 -4.84 25.24
CA THR A 3 10.12 -4.64 23.94
C THR A 3 9.71 -3.19 23.85
N ILE A 4 10.38 -2.41 23.00
CA ILE A 4 9.92 -1.06 22.65
C ILE A 4 8.95 -1.27 21.49
N LEU A 5 7.65 -1.24 21.75
CA LEU A 5 6.65 -1.01 20.70
C LEU A 5 6.85 0.42 20.21
N ALA A 6 7.40 0.58 19.01
CA ALA A 6 7.41 1.85 18.30
C ALA A 6 6.31 1.78 17.24
N GLY A 7 5.11 2.24 17.60
CA GLY A 7 4.05 2.44 16.61
C GLY A 7 4.43 3.62 15.71
N VAL A 8 4.65 3.36 14.43
CA VAL A 8 4.79 4.41 13.43
C VAL A 8 3.41 4.69 12.88
N LEU A 9 2.87 5.88 13.18
CA LEU A 9 1.65 6.38 12.55
C LEU A 9 2.04 7.23 11.34
N CYS A 10 1.83 6.70 10.13
CA CYS A 10 2.00 7.46 8.90
C CYS A 10 0.62 7.92 8.39
N ALA A 11 0.36 9.23 8.49
CA ALA A 11 -0.79 9.84 7.84
C ALA A 11 -0.50 9.96 6.35
N ALA A 12 -1.24 9.22 5.52
CA ALA A 12 -1.23 9.41 4.08
C ALA A 12 -2.27 10.48 3.71
N GLN A 13 -1.82 11.59 3.13
CA GLN A 13 -2.71 12.62 2.58
C GLN A 13 -2.54 12.67 1.07
N ALA A 14 -3.64 12.46 0.35
CA ALA A 14 -3.72 12.71 -1.08
C ALA A 14 -4.03 14.19 -1.32
N VAL A 15 -3.18 14.88 -2.08
CA VAL A 15 -3.45 16.23 -2.58
C VAL A 15 -3.52 16.15 -4.09
N ALA A 16 -4.68 16.47 -4.67
CA ALA A 16 -4.87 16.48 -6.10
C ALA A 16 -5.18 17.87 -6.63
N LEU A 17 -4.58 18.19 -7.78
CA LEU A 17 -4.92 19.34 -8.59
C LEU A 17 -5.80 18.85 -9.73
N GLY A 18 -7.12 19.02 -9.63
CA GLY A 18 -8.06 18.82 -10.72
C GLY A 18 -8.59 17.40 -10.98
N ALA A 19 -8.25 16.40 -10.14
CA ALA A 19 -8.83 15.06 -10.20
C ALA A 19 -9.24 14.58 -8.80
N GLU A 20 -10.29 13.77 -8.70
CA GLU A 20 -10.64 13.09 -7.44
C GLU A 20 -9.60 12.00 -7.19
N LEU A 21 -8.77 12.18 -6.15
CA LEU A 21 -7.71 11.25 -5.76
C LEU A 21 -8.01 10.72 -4.37
N ALA A 22 -8.28 9.42 -4.29
CA ALA A 22 -8.36 8.70 -3.02
C ALA A 22 -7.04 7.99 -2.77
N ALA A 23 -6.57 8.03 -1.53
CA ALA A 23 -5.51 7.17 -1.04
C ALA A 23 -5.96 6.56 0.29
N TRP A 24 -5.78 5.26 0.44
CA TRP A 24 -6.19 4.56 1.66
C TRP A 24 -5.16 3.49 2.05
N PRO A 25 -4.82 3.40 3.35
CA PRO A 25 -4.02 2.30 3.86
C PRO A 25 -4.71 0.96 3.63
N VAL A 26 -3.93 -0.05 3.28
CA VAL A 26 -4.38 -1.43 3.09
C VAL A 26 -3.39 -2.38 3.73
N SER A 27 -3.85 -3.58 4.03
CA SER A 27 -2.95 -4.63 4.51
C SER A 27 -1.92 -4.95 3.41
N PRO A 28 -0.62 -5.10 3.73
CA PRO A 28 0.39 -5.53 2.76
C PRO A 28 0.18 -6.97 2.25
N LEU A 29 -0.78 -7.71 2.83
CA LEU A 29 -1.17 -9.05 2.39
C LEU A 29 -2.39 -9.03 1.46
N GLU A 30 -2.98 -7.85 1.22
CA GLU A 30 -4.16 -7.69 0.37
C GLU A 30 -3.74 -7.32 -1.06
N ARG A 31 -4.30 -8.03 -2.05
CA ARG A 31 -4.10 -7.66 -3.46
C ARG A 31 -5.03 -6.52 -3.85
N ILE A 32 -4.44 -5.42 -4.30
CA ILE A 32 -5.20 -4.26 -4.78
C ILE A 32 -5.39 -4.37 -6.28
N TRP A 33 -6.64 -4.45 -6.70
CA TRP A 33 -7.04 -4.59 -8.09
C TRP A 33 -7.23 -3.24 -8.78
N PRO A 34 -7.25 -3.16 -10.13
CA PRO A 34 -7.47 -1.89 -10.83
C PRO A 34 -8.81 -1.23 -10.50
N ASP A 35 -9.82 -2.03 -10.18
CA ASP A 35 -11.17 -1.63 -9.79
C ASP A 35 -11.38 -1.58 -8.27
N SER A 36 -10.33 -1.76 -7.48
CA SER A 36 -10.40 -1.56 -6.03
C SER A 36 -10.66 -0.08 -5.72
N ALA A 37 -11.62 0.16 -4.83
CA ALA A 37 -11.97 1.47 -4.30
C ALA A 37 -11.78 1.47 -2.77
N PRO A 38 -11.60 2.64 -2.14
CA PRO A 38 -11.59 2.71 -0.68
C PRO A 38 -12.92 2.18 -0.13
N GLY A 39 -12.85 1.09 0.63
CA GLY A 39 -14.00 0.61 1.40
C GLY A 39 -14.34 1.58 2.53
N GLY A 40 -15.60 1.58 2.99
CA GLY A 40 -16.05 2.46 4.09
C GLY A 40 -15.36 2.22 5.45
N ALA A 41 -14.49 1.21 5.55
CA ALA A 41 -13.78 0.82 6.76
C ALA A 41 -12.25 0.89 6.63
N ALA A 42 -11.71 1.60 5.62
CA ALA A 42 -10.26 1.75 5.50
C ALA A 42 -9.68 2.50 6.72
N PRO A 43 -8.58 2.02 7.32
CA PRO A 43 -8.00 2.68 8.49
C PRO A 43 -7.47 4.07 8.11
N PRO A 44 -7.48 5.04 9.04
CA PRO A 44 -7.11 6.42 8.75
C PRO A 44 -5.59 6.61 8.53
N ALA A 45 -4.79 5.62 8.89
CA ALA A 45 -3.33 5.66 8.81
C ALA A 45 -2.75 4.25 8.61
N ILE A 46 -1.51 4.21 8.14
CA ILE A 46 -0.69 2.99 8.21
C ILE A 46 -0.19 2.86 9.64
N GLU A 47 -0.47 1.72 10.25
CA GLU A 47 0.11 1.29 11.53
C GLU A 47 1.07 0.13 11.27
N ALA A 48 2.28 0.26 11.80
CA ALA A 48 3.33 -0.73 11.65
C ALA A 48 4.13 -0.84 12.96
N GLU A 49 4.52 -2.07 13.29
CA GLU A 49 5.34 -2.41 14.44
C GLU A 49 6.54 -3.24 13.99
N GLY A 50 7.69 -3.01 14.63
CA GLY A 50 8.89 -3.77 14.35
C GLY A 50 9.96 -3.54 15.40
N ALA A 51 10.95 -4.42 15.43
CA ALA A 51 12.13 -4.30 16.27
C ALA A 51 13.15 -3.31 15.68
N ARG A 52 14.11 -2.89 16.51
CA ARG A 52 15.21 -2.04 16.04
C ARG A 52 16.01 -2.77 14.95
N GLY A 53 16.12 -2.16 13.78
CA GLY A 53 16.85 -2.71 12.63
C GLY A 53 16.02 -3.65 11.76
N GLU A 54 14.76 -3.88 12.11
CA GLU A 54 13.81 -4.62 11.28
C GLU A 54 13.33 -3.77 10.09
N VAL A 55 13.08 -4.43 8.96
CA VAL A 55 12.39 -3.83 7.82
C VAL A 55 10.94 -4.24 7.91
N VAL A 56 10.05 -3.23 8.00
CA VAL A 56 8.60 -3.44 8.01
C VAL A 56 8.02 -2.90 6.72
N THR A 57 7.13 -3.67 6.10
CA THR A 57 6.45 -3.30 4.86
C THR A 57 5.03 -2.86 5.17
N ALA A 58 4.57 -1.84 4.46
CA ALA A 58 3.19 -1.38 4.48
C ALA A 58 2.76 -0.99 3.07
N GLN A 59 1.44 -0.91 2.85
CA GLN A 59 0.87 -0.64 1.54
C GLN A 59 -0.16 0.48 1.60
N LEU A 60 -0.14 1.32 0.57
CA LEU A 60 -1.08 2.41 0.35
C LEU A 60 -1.67 2.24 -1.05
N ALA A 61 -2.98 2.05 -1.12
CA ALA A 61 -3.69 2.05 -2.38
C ALA A 61 -4.02 3.48 -2.81
N VAL A 62 -4.01 3.72 -4.13
CA VAL A 62 -4.33 5.02 -4.71
C VAL A 62 -5.29 4.80 -5.88
N HIS A 63 -6.38 5.56 -5.90
CA HIS A 63 -7.36 5.57 -6.97
C HIS A 63 -7.59 7.00 -7.45
N ALA A 64 -7.56 7.22 -8.76
CA ALA A 64 -7.85 8.50 -9.38
C ALA A 64 -9.08 8.36 -10.29
N GLY A 65 -10.06 9.25 -10.16
CA GLY A 65 -11.27 9.24 -10.99
C GLY A 65 -11.04 9.66 -12.45
N ALA A 66 -9.83 10.10 -12.79
CA ALA A 66 -9.40 10.48 -14.13
C ALA A 66 -7.87 10.29 -14.26
N ASP A 67 -7.35 10.39 -15.48
CA ASP A 67 -5.91 10.32 -15.75
C ASP A 67 -5.14 11.35 -14.90
N ALA A 68 -4.24 10.85 -14.06
CA ALA A 68 -3.49 11.67 -13.12
C ALA A 68 -2.02 11.24 -13.04
N ARG A 69 -1.13 12.21 -12.84
CA ARG A 69 0.27 11.95 -12.48
C ARG A 69 0.40 11.98 -10.96
N VAL A 70 0.58 10.80 -10.35
CA VAL A 70 0.75 10.68 -8.90
C VAL A 70 2.23 10.69 -8.54
N ARG A 71 2.60 11.39 -7.47
CA ARG A 71 3.94 11.40 -6.88
C ARG A 71 3.86 11.11 -5.39
N LEU A 72 4.71 10.22 -4.90
CA LEU A 72 4.82 9.86 -3.49
C LEU A 72 6.10 10.43 -2.91
N ARG A 73 6.05 10.87 -1.65
CA ARG A 73 7.19 11.35 -0.88
C ARG A 73 7.03 10.90 0.57
N SER A 74 8.13 10.47 1.19
CA SER A 74 8.19 10.21 2.63
C SER A 74 8.67 11.45 3.37
N GLN A 75 8.37 11.49 4.67
CA GLN A 75 8.90 12.47 5.60
C GLN A 75 9.58 11.75 6.76
N GLU A 76 10.33 12.51 7.56
CA GLU A 76 10.91 12.00 8.79
C GLU A 76 9.80 11.51 9.74
N LEU A 77 9.94 10.29 10.24
CA LEU A 77 9.05 9.74 11.27
C LEU A 77 9.52 10.23 12.63
N ARG A 78 8.56 10.68 13.45
CA ARG A 78 8.83 11.24 14.78
C ARG A 78 8.20 10.38 15.86
N GLY A 79 8.96 10.13 16.92
CA GLY A 79 8.53 9.31 18.04
C GLY A 79 8.70 10.00 19.39
N PRO A 80 8.31 9.32 20.48
CA PRO A 80 8.44 9.81 21.84
C PRO A 80 9.89 10.20 22.21
N GLY A 81 10.04 11.16 23.13
CA GLY A 81 11.35 11.58 23.62
C GLY A 81 12.27 12.20 22.55
N GLY A 82 11.71 12.66 21.43
CA GLY A 82 12.48 13.25 20.34
C GLY A 82 13.14 12.22 19.40
N ALA A 83 12.76 10.94 19.48
CA ALA A 83 13.20 9.91 18.55
C ALA A 83 12.81 10.26 17.10
N ARG A 84 13.70 9.97 16.16
CA ARG A 84 13.53 10.26 14.73
C ARG A 84 14.02 9.10 13.88
N ILE A 85 13.29 8.84 12.80
CA ILE A 85 13.72 7.98 11.69
C ILE A 85 13.69 8.85 10.43
N GLY A 86 14.84 9.01 9.77
CA GLY A 86 14.97 9.86 8.60
C GLY A 86 14.07 9.42 7.44
N ALA A 87 13.67 10.35 6.57
CA ALA A 87 12.83 10.05 5.41
C ALA A 87 13.51 9.08 4.42
N ASP A 88 14.84 9.05 4.42
CA ASP A 88 15.71 8.17 3.65
C ASP A 88 15.67 6.70 4.10
N ALA A 89 15.22 6.45 5.34
CA ALA A 89 14.96 5.09 5.82
C ALA A 89 13.66 4.51 5.23
N VAL A 90 12.78 5.35 4.67
CA VAL A 90 11.53 4.91 4.03
C VAL A 90 11.75 4.77 2.52
N ARG A 91 11.60 3.54 2.02
CA ARG A 91 11.65 3.26 0.58
C ARG A 91 10.24 3.21 0.03
N LEU A 92 9.99 4.02 -1.00
CA LEU A 92 8.71 4.07 -1.71
C LEU A 92 8.88 3.50 -3.11
N PHE A 93 7.99 2.62 -3.51
CA PHE A 93 7.95 2.07 -4.86
C PHE A 93 6.50 1.84 -5.28
N TRP A 94 6.27 1.80 -6.58
CA TRP A 94 4.98 1.43 -7.16
C TRP A 94 4.95 -0.08 -7.36
N GLU A 95 3.95 -0.73 -6.80
CA GLU A 95 3.64 -2.13 -7.13
C GLU A 95 3.26 -2.20 -8.61
N ARG A 96 3.99 -3.03 -9.36
CA ARG A 96 3.73 -3.20 -10.79
C ARG A 96 2.54 -4.11 -10.99
N ARG A 97 2.00 -4.11 -12.21
CA ARG A 97 0.93 -5.01 -12.60
C ARG A 97 1.36 -5.81 -13.82
N ILE A 98 1.01 -7.09 -13.82
CA ILE A 98 1.30 -8.00 -14.94
C ILE A 98 -0.04 -8.38 -15.59
N PRO A 99 -0.19 -8.18 -16.91
CA PRO A 99 -1.38 -8.64 -17.62
C PRO A 99 -1.32 -10.18 -17.78
N ILE A 100 -2.40 -10.86 -17.40
CA ILE A 100 -2.57 -12.29 -17.58
C ILE A 100 -3.73 -12.54 -18.53
N THR A 101 -3.46 -13.34 -19.56
CA THR A 101 -4.42 -13.65 -20.65
C THR A 101 -4.94 -15.08 -20.62
N LYS A 102 -4.38 -15.93 -19.76
CA LYS A 102 -4.76 -17.35 -19.65
C LYS A 102 -4.85 -17.78 -18.18
N ASN A 103 -5.96 -18.41 -17.80
CA ASN A 103 -6.11 -19.02 -16.48
C ASN A 103 -5.18 -20.24 -16.33
N SER A 104 -4.81 -20.55 -15.10
CA SER A 104 -4.17 -21.82 -14.75
C SER A 104 -5.00 -22.99 -15.29
N PRO A 105 -4.41 -23.92 -16.05
CA PRO A 105 -5.14 -25.08 -16.55
C PRO A 105 -5.55 -25.98 -15.39
N ALA A 106 -6.76 -26.54 -15.45
CA ALA A 106 -7.32 -27.47 -14.46
C ALA A 106 -7.58 -26.91 -13.04
N THR A 107 -7.47 -25.59 -12.81
CA THR A 107 -7.98 -24.97 -11.58
C THR A 107 -9.50 -24.75 -11.72
N PRO A 108 -10.33 -25.26 -10.78
CA PRO A 108 -11.76 -24.97 -10.75
C PRO A 108 -12.04 -23.46 -10.73
N ARG A 109 -13.14 -23.04 -11.36
CA ARG A 109 -13.44 -21.61 -11.56
C ARG A 109 -13.64 -20.87 -10.24
N GLU A 110 -14.22 -21.57 -9.27
CA GLU A 110 -14.49 -21.11 -7.91
C GLU A 110 -13.23 -20.92 -7.06
N GLU A 111 -12.11 -21.53 -7.44
CA GLU A 111 -10.82 -21.37 -6.77
C GLU A 111 -9.99 -20.21 -7.37
N LEU A 112 -10.45 -19.62 -8.48
CA LEU A 112 -9.78 -18.49 -9.11
C LEU A 112 -10.20 -17.18 -8.42
N ASP A 113 -9.23 -16.47 -7.86
CA ASP A 113 -9.44 -15.11 -7.32
C ASP A 113 -10.04 -14.15 -8.37
N ARG A 114 -9.63 -14.32 -9.64
CA ARG A 114 -10.14 -13.55 -10.77
C ARG A 114 -10.00 -14.33 -12.08
N LEU A 115 -10.92 -14.09 -12.99
CA LEU A 115 -10.85 -14.63 -14.36
C LEU A 115 -10.04 -13.70 -15.27
N VAL A 116 -9.30 -14.31 -16.20
CA VAL A 116 -8.65 -13.59 -17.30
C VAL A 116 -9.68 -13.07 -18.33
N PRO A 117 -9.35 -12.00 -19.09
CA PRO A 117 -8.15 -11.18 -18.97
C PRO A 117 -8.18 -10.31 -17.71
N CYS A 118 -7.05 -10.23 -17.00
CA CYS A 118 -6.91 -9.39 -15.81
C CYS A 118 -5.47 -8.91 -15.61
N GLU A 119 -5.30 -7.90 -14.77
CA GLU A 119 -4.00 -7.41 -14.30
C GLU A 119 -3.82 -7.79 -12.84
N VAL A 120 -2.82 -8.62 -12.56
CA VAL A 120 -2.46 -9.01 -11.19
C VAL A 120 -1.35 -8.11 -10.66
N PRO A 121 -1.34 -7.78 -9.35
CA PRO A 121 -0.17 -7.21 -8.71
C PRO A 121 1.06 -8.09 -8.91
N ASP A 122 2.18 -7.46 -9.28
CA ASP A 122 3.48 -8.12 -9.49
C ASP A 122 4.07 -8.53 -8.14
N PRO A 123 4.46 -9.81 -7.94
CA PRO A 123 5.10 -10.25 -6.71
C PRO A 123 6.57 -9.84 -6.55
N PHE A 124 7.19 -9.19 -7.55
CA PHE A 124 8.63 -8.85 -7.58
C PHE A 124 8.95 -7.36 -7.44
#